data_AF-A0AA96QVH1-F1
#
_entry.id   AF-A0AA96QVH1-F1
#
_cell.length_a   1.000
_cell.length_b   1.000
_cell.length_c   1.000
_cell.angle_alpha   90.00
_cell.angle_beta   90.00
_cell.angle_gamma   90.00
#
_symmetry.space_group_name_H-M   'P 1'
#
loop_
_entity.id
_entity.type
_entity.pdbx_description
1 polymer ?
#
loop_
_entity_poly.entity_id
_entity_poly.type
_entity_poly.pdbx_seq_one_letter_code
_entity_poly.pdbx_strand_id
1 'polypeptide(L)'
;MPLPPRTNLASELALVATTAFQARTDLLLHPLPGLSVDEIVDGVRDEAFVAQHTTGRPFYTAISYLLVSMECLIGAAYTKQVHAAGLAGAARPAMGRLDADFADWRIGRFSLHAQLWVDRNFALDYTFKSLEKVLDGPPWQAVRAARLLLKDAAFDLLQTMVALLAEFPVDRPYPTVLDGVLLRALESAIHGLRVRVTDTVQALAAVLSDEDSGLLVGTYTLWAATQSWDLINAADPCGT
;
A
#
# COMPACT_ATOMS: atom_id res chain seq x y z
N MET A 1 -19.76 16.91 -31.48
CA MET A 1 -18.54 16.16 -31.18
C MET A 1 -18.84 15.25 -29.99
N PRO A 2 -18.87 13.92 -30.13
CA PRO A 2 -18.99 13.05 -28.97
C PRO A 2 -17.72 13.20 -28.12
N LEU A 3 -17.89 13.35 -26.80
CA LEU A 3 -16.77 13.31 -25.86
C LEU A 3 -16.05 11.97 -26.05
N PRO A 4 -14.70 11.93 -26.06
CA PRO A 4 -13.98 10.67 -26.07
C PRO A 4 -14.44 9.83 -24.86
N PRO A 5 -14.58 8.50 -25.01
CA PRO A 5 -14.97 7.65 -23.90
C PRO A 5 -13.99 7.89 -22.76
N ARG A 6 -14.51 8.24 -21.58
CA ARG A 6 -13.70 8.32 -20.35
C ARG A 6 -13.10 6.92 -20.14
N THR A 7 -11.83 6.76 -20.46
CA THR A 7 -11.09 5.56 -20.11
C THR A 7 -10.88 5.59 -18.61
N ASN A 8 -11.59 4.72 -17.88
CA ASN A 8 -11.41 4.53 -16.43
C ASN A 8 -10.12 3.77 -16.09
N LEU A 9 -9.16 3.72 -17.02
CA LEU A 9 -7.87 3.09 -16.83
C LEU A 9 -7.00 3.96 -15.91
N ALA A 10 -6.09 3.32 -15.17
CA ALA A 10 -5.18 4.03 -14.27
C ALA A 10 -4.46 5.16 -15.02
N SER A 11 -4.58 6.39 -14.49
CA SER A 11 -4.07 7.62 -15.09
C SER A 11 -3.34 8.46 -14.07
N GLU A 12 -2.48 9.36 -14.53
CA GLU A 12 -1.75 10.31 -13.69
C GLU A 12 -2.69 11.10 -12.74
N LEU A 13 -3.75 11.69 -13.30
CA LEU A 13 -4.73 12.46 -12.53
C LEU A 13 -5.42 11.61 -11.46
N ALA A 14 -5.80 10.38 -11.80
CA ALA A 14 -6.42 9.47 -10.85
C ALA A 14 -5.45 9.08 -9.73
N LEU A 15 -4.17 8.85 -10.05
CA LEU A 15 -3.15 8.53 -9.06
C LEU A 15 -2.91 9.71 -8.11
N VAL A 16 -2.72 10.92 -8.62
CA VAL A 16 -2.57 12.14 -7.81
C VAL A 16 -3.78 12.35 -6.90
N ALA A 17 -4.99 12.28 -7.45
CA ALA A 17 -6.22 12.48 -6.68
C ALA A 17 -6.41 11.41 -5.60
N THR A 18 -6.09 10.15 -5.92
CA THR A 18 -6.18 9.04 -4.96
C THR A 18 -5.15 9.20 -3.84
N THR A 19 -3.92 9.59 -4.16
CA THR A 19 -2.89 9.85 -3.14
C THR A 19 -3.27 11.01 -2.23
N ALA A 20 -3.81 12.10 -2.77
CA ALA A 20 -4.33 13.22 -1.98
C ALA A 20 -5.50 12.81 -1.09
N PHE A 21 -6.42 11.99 -1.60
CA PHE A 21 -7.54 11.44 -0.82
C PHE A 21 -7.04 10.57 0.34
N GLN A 22 -6.03 9.74 0.11
CA GLN A 22 -5.41 8.91 1.14
C GLN A 22 -4.73 9.73 2.26
N ALA A 23 -4.22 10.92 1.96
CA ALA A 23 -3.59 11.81 2.95
C ALA A 23 -4.58 12.55 3.86
N ARG A 24 -5.89 12.57 3.51
CA ARG A 24 -6.91 13.33 4.26
C ARG A 24 -7.00 12.90 5.72
N THR A 25 -7.08 13.88 6.62
CA THR A 25 -7.14 13.69 8.08
C THR A 25 -8.53 13.92 8.67
N ASP A 26 -9.53 14.16 7.82
CA ASP A 26 -10.91 14.50 8.17
C ASP A 26 -11.90 13.37 7.86
N LEU A 27 -11.39 12.17 7.52
CA LEU A 27 -12.20 11.01 7.15
C LEU A 27 -12.42 10.01 8.30
N LEU A 28 -11.59 10.07 9.34
CA LEU A 28 -11.59 9.12 10.45
C LEU A 28 -12.06 9.82 11.73
N LEU A 29 -13.28 9.53 12.18
CA LEU A 29 -13.85 10.09 13.41
C LEU A 29 -13.64 9.17 14.62
N HIS A 30 -13.61 9.75 15.82
CA HIS A 30 -13.70 8.98 17.06
C HIS A 30 -15.06 8.28 17.16
N PRO A 31 -15.18 7.14 17.88
CA PRO A 31 -16.49 6.53 18.16
C PRO A 31 -17.41 7.51 18.90
N LEU A 32 -18.67 7.62 18.45
CA LEU A 32 -19.69 8.53 18.99
C LEU A 32 -20.92 7.74 19.47
N PRO A 33 -20.81 6.89 20.52
CA PRO A 33 -21.86 5.95 20.91
C PRO A 33 -23.14 6.60 21.47
N GLY A 34 -23.15 7.93 21.66
CA GLY A 34 -24.29 8.67 22.17
C GLY A 34 -25.14 9.37 21.12
N LEU A 35 -24.75 9.33 19.84
CA LEU A 35 -25.50 9.99 18.76
C LEU A 35 -26.50 9.06 18.10
N SER A 36 -27.66 9.60 17.76
CA SER A 36 -28.62 8.96 16.85
C SER A 36 -28.08 8.92 15.42
N VAL A 37 -28.71 8.09 14.58
CA VAL A 37 -28.35 7.99 13.15
C VAL A 37 -28.52 9.33 12.43
N ASP A 38 -29.60 10.06 12.73
CA ASP A 38 -29.88 11.35 12.08
C ASP A 38 -28.80 12.39 12.46
N GLU A 39 -28.42 12.45 13.74
CA GLU A 39 -27.32 13.30 14.21
C GLU A 39 -25.98 12.94 13.56
N ILE A 40 -25.71 11.66 13.32
CA ILE A 40 -24.50 11.24 12.60
C ILE A 40 -24.55 11.70 11.15
N VAL A 41 -25.67 11.50 10.45
CA VAL A 41 -25.82 11.86 9.03
C VAL A 41 -25.70 13.36 8.82
N ASP A 42 -26.33 14.15 9.70
CA ASP A 42 -26.25 15.60 9.66
C ASP A 42 -24.83 16.07 10.05
N GLY A 43 -24.25 15.47 11.09
CA GLY A 43 -22.92 15.79 11.57
C GLY A 43 -21.82 15.57 10.53
N VAL A 44 -21.81 14.45 9.79
CA VAL A 44 -20.75 14.19 8.78
C VAL A 44 -20.82 15.12 7.57
N ARG A 45 -21.89 15.92 7.45
CA ARG A 45 -22.04 16.96 6.42
C ARG A 45 -21.64 18.35 6.93
N ASP A 46 -21.42 18.51 8.23
CA ASP A 46 -20.98 19.75 8.87
C ASP A 46 -19.47 19.70 9.13
N GLU A 47 -18.72 20.63 8.53
CA GLU A 47 -17.28 20.74 8.69
C GLU A 47 -16.86 21.01 10.14
N ALA A 48 -17.66 21.75 10.92
CA ALA A 48 -17.36 22.03 12.32
C ALA A 48 -17.48 20.77 13.18
N PHE A 49 -18.51 19.96 12.92
CA PHE A 49 -18.69 18.65 13.57
C PHE A 49 -17.52 17.71 13.22
N VAL A 50 -17.14 17.62 11.95
CA VAL A 50 -16.01 16.79 11.51
C VAL A 50 -14.71 17.26 12.17
N ALA A 51 -14.46 18.57 12.21
CA ALA A 51 -13.28 19.13 12.87
C ALA A 51 -13.25 18.83 14.38
N GLN A 52 -14.40 18.82 15.04
CA GLN A 52 -14.52 18.50 16.47
C GLN A 52 -14.29 17.01 16.78
N HIS A 53 -14.70 16.12 15.87
CA HIS A 53 -14.74 14.68 16.15
C HIS A 53 -13.72 13.84 15.39
N THR A 54 -12.92 14.45 14.51
CA THR A 54 -11.84 13.75 13.80
C THR A 54 -10.77 13.21 14.75
N THR A 55 -10.22 12.04 14.41
CA THR A 55 -9.02 11.48 15.05
C THR A 55 -7.74 12.21 14.65
N GLY A 56 -7.80 13.08 13.64
CA GLY A 56 -6.65 13.78 13.07
C GLY A 56 -5.68 12.87 12.30
N ARG A 57 -5.96 11.57 12.19
CA ARG A 57 -5.10 10.61 11.51
C ARG A 57 -5.38 10.60 10.01
N PRO A 58 -4.35 10.50 9.16
CA PRO A 58 -4.53 10.32 7.73
C PRO A 58 -5.28 9.03 7.39
N PHE A 59 -6.10 9.06 6.34
CA PHE A 59 -6.93 7.93 5.92
C PHE A 59 -6.11 6.70 5.54
N TYR A 60 -4.92 6.87 4.95
CA TYR A 60 -4.05 5.75 4.58
C TYR A 60 -3.73 4.82 5.76
N THR A 61 -3.75 5.33 7.00
CA THR A 61 -3.52 4.53 8.22
C THR A 61 -4.59 3.43 8.41
N ALA A 62 -5.80 3.66 7.90
CA ALA A 62 -6.93 2.73 7.96
C ALA A 62 -7.00 1.77 6.75
N ILE A 63 -6.18 1.97 5.71
CA ILE A 63 -6.18 1.11 4.52
C ILE A 63 -5.53 -0.24 4.84
N SER A 64 -6.18 -1.34 4.46
CA SER A 64 -5.70 -2.69 4.75
C SER A 64 -4.37 -3.02 4.07
N TYR A 65 -4.21 -2.61 2.82
CA TYR A 65 -3.03 -2.85 1.99
C TYR A 65 -2.71 -1.59 1.17
N LEU A 66 -1.55 -0.99 1.42
CA LEU A 66 -1.02 0.11 0.62
C LEU A 66 -0.23 -0.42 -0.57
N LEU A 67 -0.03 0.43 -1.57
CA LEU A 67 0.79 0.14 -2.75
C LEU A 67 0.30 -1.08 -3.56
N VAL A 68 -1.00 -1.37 -3.51
CA VAL A 68 -1.62 -2.45 -4.30
C VAL A 68 -1.97 -1.99 -5.71
N SER A 69 -1.95 -2.94 -6.63
CA SER A 69 -2.33 -2.75 -8.02
C SER A 69 -3.61 -3.52 -8.36
N MET A 70 -4.35 -3.00 -9.34
CA MET A 70 -5.58 -3.63 -9.82
C MET A 70 -5.27 -4.96 -10.52
N GLU A 71 -5.91 -6.04 -10.07
CA GLU A 71 -5.88 -7.32 -10.78
C GLU A 71 -7.06 -7.43 -11.75
N CYS A 72 -6.79 -7.83 -13.00
CA CYS A 72 -7.80 -7.98 -14.03
C CYS A 72 -8.48 -9.36 -13.96
N LEU A 73 -9.50 -9.49 -13.12
CA LEU A 73 -10.27 -10.73 -12.99
C LEU A 73 -11.05 -11.06 -14.27
N ILE A 74 -11.08 -12.34 -14.65
CA ILE A 74 -11.77 -12.80 -15.87
C ILE A 74 -13.26 -12.47 -15.77
N GLY A 75 -13.82 -11.88 -16.84
CA GLY A 75 -15.23 -11.52 -16.93
C GLY A 75 -15.62 -10.19 -16.27
N ALA A 76 -14.73 -9.56 -15.48
CA ALA A 76 -15.00 -8.28 -14.85
C ALA A 76 -15.16 -7.14 -15.88
N ALA A 77 -15.98 -6.13 -15.53
CA ALA A 77 -16.23 -4.98 -16.40
C ALA A 77 -14.95 -4.19 -16.72
N TYR A 78 -14.07 -4.01 -15.73
CA TYR A 78 -12.77 -3.37 -15.92
C TYR A 78 -11.89 -4.15 -16.89
N THR A 79 -11.81 -5.47 -16.72
CA THR A 79 -11.05 -6.37 -17.61
C THR A 79 -11.53 -6.31 -19.05
N LYS A 80 -12.84 -6.17 -19.30
CA LYS A 80 -13.38 -5.94 -20.65
C LYS A 80 -12.87 -4.63 -21.27
N GLN A 81 -12.74 -3.57 -20.46
CA GLN A 81 -12.19 -2.29 -20.92
C GLN A 81 -10.69 -2.40 -21.22
N VAL A 82 -9.93 -3.11 -20.37
CA VAL A 82 -8.50 -3.40 -20.59
C VAL A 82 -8.30 -4.18 -21.90
N HIS A 83 -9.12 -5.20 -22.15
CA HIS A 83 -9.13 -5.91 -23.43
C HIS A 83 -9.45 -5.00 -24.62
N ALA A 84 -10.50 -4.17 -24.51
CA ALA A 84 -10.89 -3.26 -25.57
C ALA A 84 -9.82 -2.20 -25.87
N ALA A 85 -9.00 -1.85 -24.87
CA ALA A 85 -7.86 -0.94 -25.02
C ALA A 85 -6.60 -1.64 -25.55
N GLY A 86 -6.62 -2.95 -25.79
CA GLY A 86 -5.47 -3.72 -26.28
C GLY A 86 -4.36 -3.93 -25.23
N LEU A 87 -4.68 -3.77 -23.95
CA LEU A 87 -3.72 -3.85 -22.83
C LEU A 87 -3.75 -5.20 -22.10
N ALA A 88 -4.65 -6.10 -22.48
CA ALA A 88 -4.76 -7.42 -21.86
C ALA A 88 -3.68 -8.36 -22.39
N GLY A 89 -2.99 -9.03 -21.47
CA GLY A 89 -2.01 -10.07 -21.74
C GLY A 89 -2.60 -11.48 -21.60
N ALA A 90 -1.73 -12.43 -21.24
CA ALA A 90 -2.10 -13.83 -21.10
C ALA A 90 -3.11 -14.06 -19.96
N ALA A 91 -4.06 -14.97 -20.18
CA ALA A 91 -4.93 -15.45 -19.11
C ALA A 91 -4.15 -16.36 -18.16
N ARG A 92 -4.46 -16.28 -16.86
CA ARG A 92 -3.99 -17.18 -15.81
C ARG A 92 -5.20 -17.85 -15.16
N PRO A 93 -5.75 -18.94 -15.74
CA PRO A 93 -7.00 -19.56 -15.29
C PRO A 93 -6.95 -20.04 -13.84
N ALA A 94 -5.80 -20.55 -13.38
CA ALA A 94 -5.61 -21.00 -11.99
C ALA A 94 -5.85 -19.89 -10.95
N MET A 95 -5.63 -18.62 -11.36
CA MET A 95 -5.84 -17.44 -10.52
C MET A 95 -7.09 -16.64 -10.91
N GLY A 96 -7.88 -17.11 -11.89
CA GLY A 96 -9.08 -16.42 -12.37
C GLY A 96 -8.82 -15.01 -12.92
N ARG A 97 -7.61 -14.70 -13.37
CA ARG A 97 -7.19 -13.36 -13.81
C ARG A 97 -6.51 -13.35 -15.17
N LEU A 98 -6.30 -12.17 -15.73
CA LEU A 98 -5.41 -11.91 -16.84
C LEU A 98 -4.22 -11.08 -16.38
N ASP A 99 -3.08 -11.27 -17.03
CA ASP A 99 -2.01 -10.27 -17.01
C ASP A 99 -2.48 -9.05 -17.81
N ALA A 100 -2.02 -7.86 -17.43
CA ALA A 100 -2.42 -6.62 -18.08
C ALA A 100 -1.30 -5.57 -17.96
N ASP A 101 -1.13 -4.80 -19.04
CA ASP A 101 -0.22 -3.67 -19.06
C ASP A 101 -0.92 -2.39 -18.63
N PHE A 102 -0.14 -1.49 -18.04
CA PHE A 102 -0.61 -0.15 -17.72
C PHE A 102 -0.59 0.72 -18.98
N ALA A 103 -1.67 1.49 -19.17
CA ALA A 103 -1.73 2.48 -20.25
C ALA A 103 -0.63 3.55 -20.11
N ASP A 104 -0.31 3.93 -18.86
CA ASP A 104 0.81 4.80 -18.52
C ASP A 104 1.99 3.95 -18.06
N TRP A 105 3.08 3.96 -18.84
CA TRP A 105 4.27 3.16 -18.55
C TRP A 105 4.90 3.51 -17.21
N ARG A 106 4.78 4.77 -16.74
CA ARG A 106 5.33 5.23 -15.46
C ARG A 106 4.60 4.56 -14.30
N ILE A 107 3.27 4.52 -14.37
CA ILE A 107 2.42 3.82 -13.38
C ILE A 107 2.74 2.32 -13.38
N GLY A 108 3.01 1.73 -14.54
CA GLY A 108 3.51 0.35 -14.62
C GLY A 108 4.82 0.14 -13.86
N ARG A 109 5.79 1.06 -13.98
CA ARG A 109 7.04 1.00 -13.20
C ARG A 109 6.78 1.24 -11.71
N PHE A 110 5.92 2.18 -11.33
CA PHE A 110 5.53 2.39 -9.93
C PHE A 110 4.91 1.14 -9.33
N SER A 111 3.95 0.52 -10.04
CA SER A 111 3.31 -0.73 -9.64
C SER A 111 4.32 -1.85 -9.39
N LEU A 112 5.32 -2.01 -10.27
CA LEU A 112 6.36 -3.03 -10.08
C LEU A 112 7.17 -2.78 -8.80
N HIS A 113 7.64 -1.54 -8.59
CA HIS A 113 8.46 -1.19 -7.42
C HIS A 113 7.65 -1.17 -6.12
N ALA A 114 6.37 -0.83 -6.20
CA ALA A 114 5.39 -1.02 -5.14
C ALA A 114 5.26 -2.49 -4.74
N GLN A 115 5.17 -3.41 -5.70
CA GLN A 115 5.15 -4.85 -5.40
C GLN A 115 6.45 -5.31 -4.74
N LEU A 116 7.61 -4.85 -5.22
CA LEU A 116 8.90 -5.14 -4.58
C LEU A 116 8.95 -4.64 -3.12
N TRP A 117 8.37 -3.47 -2.84
CA TRP A 117 8.19 -2.98 -1.47
C TRP A 117 7.31 -3.90 -0.63
N VAL A 118 6.14 -4.26 -1.14
CA VAL A 118 5.20 -5.14 -0.45
C VAL A 118 5.87 -6.48 -0.13
N ASP A 119 6.49 -7.10 -1.13
CA ASP A 119 7.13 -8.41 -1.01
C ASP A 119 8.27 -8.40 0.00
N ARG A 120 9.14 -7.38 -0.04
CA ARG A 120 10.23 -7.24 0.93
C ARG A 120 9.73 -7.12 2.38
N ASN A 121 8.61 -6.46 2.59
CA ASN A 121 8.08 -6.19 3.94
C ASN A 121 7.00 -7.21 4.38
N PHE A 122 6.58 -8.10 3.49
CA PHE A 122 5.42 -8.97 3.68
C PHE A 122 5.53 -9.82 4.95
N ALA A 123 6.63 -10.55 5.11
CA ALA A 123 6.80 -11.45 6.24
C ALA A 123 6.71 -10.71 7.58
N LEU A 124 7.35 -9.53 7.68
CA LEU A 124 7.35 -8.74 8.91
C LEU A 124 5.97 -8.12 9.21
N ASP A 125 5.30 -7.50 8.22
CA ASP A 125 3.93 -6.98 8.44
C ASP A 125 2.95 -8.13 8.75
N TYR A 126 3.11 -9.29 8.12
CA TYR A 126 2.28 -10.45 8.39
C TYR A 126 2.48 -11.00 9.80
N THR A 127 3.71 -11.01 10.32
CA THR A 127 4.00 -11.36 11.71
C THR A 127 3.34 -10.36 12.66
N PHE A 128 3.48 -9.04 12.43
CA PHE A 128 2.76 -8.05 13.23
C PHE A 128 1.24 -8.23 13.16
N LYS A 129 0.67 -8.45 11.96
CA LYS A 129 -0.76 -8.70 11.77
C LYS A 129 -1.24 -9.95 12.52
N SER A 130 -0.40 -10.98 12.60
CA SER A 130 -0.72 -12.22 13.32
C SER A 130 -0.71 -12.00 14.83
N LEU A 131 0.30 -11.29 15.35
CA LEU A 131 0.36 -10.88 16.75
C LEU A 131 -0.83 -9.98 17.14
N GLU A 132 -1.22 -9.04 16.28
CA GLU A 132 -2.39 -8.16 16.51
C GLU A 132 -3.70 -8.95 16.75
N LYS A 133 -3.83 -10.18 16.24
CA LYS A 133 -5.03 -11.00 16.41
C LYS A 133 -5.12 -11.68 17.77
N VAL A 134 -4.00 -11.89 18.44
CA VAL A 134 -3.91 -12.72 19.65
C VAL A 134 -3.52 -11.91 20.89
N LEU A 135 -3.00 -10.70 20.70
CA LEU A 135 -2.64 -9.79 21.78
C LEU A 135 -3.81 -8.88 22.16
N ASP A 136 -3.81 -8.47 23.42
CA ASP A 136 -4.71 -7.47 23.97
C ASP A 136 -3.93 -6.38 24.72
N GLY A 137 -4.61 -5.29 25.10
CA GLY A 137 -4.05 -4.27 25.98
C GLY A 137 -2.81 -3.54 25.39
N PRO A 138 -1.81 -3.20 26.23
CA PRO A 138 -0.64 -2.44 25.77
C PRO A 138 0.20 -3.11 24.67
N PRO A 139 0.50 -4.43 24.71
CA PRO A 139 1.21 -5.11 23.62
C PRO A 139 0.49 -5.01 22.27
N TRP A 140 -0.83 -5.12 22.27
CA TRP A 140 -1.64 -4.94 21.06
C TRP A 140 -1.51 -3.52 20.48
N GLN A 141 -1.54 -2.49 21.34
CA GLN A 141 -1.36 -1.10 20.91
C GLN A 141 0.03 -0.88 20.31
N ALA A 142 1.06 -1.46 20.91
CA ALA A 142 2.43 -1.39 20.42
C ALA A 142 2.60 -2.08 19.06
N VAL A 143 1.99 -3.25 18.85
CA VAL A 143 1.99 -3.92 17.53
C VAL A 143 1.26 -3.08 16.49
N ARG A 144 0.12 -2.47 16.84
CA ARG A 144 -0.56 -1.54 15.93
C ARG A 144 0.30 -0.35 15.54
N ALA A 145 1.02 0.24 16.49
CA ALA A 145 1.96 1.31 16.20
C ALA A 145 3.10 0.83 15.29
N ALA A 146 3.61 -0.39 15.49
CA ALA A 146 4.62 -0.99 14.62
C ALA A 146 4.15 -1.11 13.16
N ARG A 147 2.90 -1.56 12.95
CA ARG A 147 2.30 -1.65 11.61
C ARG A 147 2.13 -0.28 10.97
N LEU A 148 1.84 0.76 11.75
CA LEU A 148 1.77 2.13 11.24
C LEU A 148 3.11 2.62 10.69
N LEU A 149 4.25 2.25 11.30
CA LEU A 149 5.57 2.63 10.77
C LEU A 149 5.76 2.15 9.33
N LEU A 150 5.38 0.89 9.03
CA LEU A 150 5.47 0.35 7.68
C LEU A 150 4.51 1.04 6.71
N LYS A 151 3.31 1.41 7.19
CA LYS A 151 2.33 2.15 6.38
C LYS A 151 2.77 3.57 6.07
N ASP A 152 3.32 4.29 7.05
CA ASP A 152 3.84 5.64 6.86
C ASP A 152 4.93 5.63 5.79
N ALA A 153 5.90 4.73 5.89
CA ALA A 153 6.96 4.62 4.89
C ALA A 153 6.44 4.18 3.51
N ALA A 154 5.45 3.29 3.44
CA ALA A 154 4.82 2.92 2.18
C ALA A 154 4.09 4.12 1.54
N PHE A 155 3.45 4.97 2.36
CA PHE A 155 2.77 6.16 1.89
C PHE A 155 3.76 7.26 1.45
N ASP A 156 4.85 7.45 2.18
CA ASP A 156 5.94 8.36 1.77
C ASP A 156 6.57 7.93 0.44
N LEU A 157 6.73 6.63 0.23
CA LEU A 157 7.16 6.07 -1.05
C LEU A 157 6.13 6.35 -2.15
N LEU A 158 4.83 6.19 -1.88
CA LEU A 158 3.77 6.54 -2.85
C LEU A 158 3.84 8.02 -3.23
N GLN A 159 4.00 8.92 -2.26
CA GLN A 159 4.14 10.36 -2.51
C GLN A 159 5.38 10.65 -3.36
N THR A 160 6.50 9.97 -3.09
CA THR A 160 7.72 10.06 -3.89
C THR A 160 7.45 9.63 -5.34
N MET A 161 6.80 8.48 -5.56
CA MET A 161 6.42 8.01 -6.89
C MET A 161 5.53 9.03 -7.62
N VAL A 162 4.57 9.63 -6.91
CA VAL A 162 3.69 10.66 -7.49
C VAL A 162 4.47 11.92 -7.88
N ALA A 163 5.41 12.37 -7.06
CA ALA A 163 6.24 13.53 -7.37
C ALA A 163 7.07 13.32 -8.66
N LEU A 164 7.55 12.09 -8.88
CA LEU A 164 8.33 11.74 -10.08
C LEU A 164 7.52 11.84 -11.39
N LEU A 165 6.18 11.89 -11.34
CA LEU A 165 5.37 12.11 -12.55
C LEU A 165 5.72 13.44 -13.25
N ALA A 166 6.08 14.47 -12.48
CA ALA A 166 6.47 15.78 -13.02
C ALA A 166 7.85 15.76 -13.70
N GLU A 167 8.72 14.83 -13.31
CA GLU A 167 10.09 14.71 -13.82
C GLU A 167 10.19 13.80 -15.05
N PHE A 168 9.22 12.91 -15.25
CA PHE A 168 9.19 11.93 -16.32
C PHE A 168 7.98 12.13 -17.24
N PRO A 169 8.17 12.72 -18.43
CA PRO A 169 7.09 12.88 -19.42
C PRO A 169 6.57 11.53 -19.93
N VAL A 170 5.24 11.41 -20.04
CA VAL A 170 4.59 10.16 -20.50
C VAL A 170 4.94 9.80 -21.95
N ASP A 171 5.16 10.79 -22.80
CA ASP A 171 5.44 10.66 -24.24
C ASP A 171 6.90 10.27 -24.56
N ARG A 172 7.76 10.26 -23.53
CA ARG A 172 9.20 10.02 -23.68
C ARG A 172 9.67 8.95 -22.68
N PRO A 173 9.53 7.66 -23.03
CA PRO A 173 9.81 6.57 -22.10
C PRO A 173 11.30 6.43 -21.80
N TYR A 174 11.64 6.51 -20.51
CA TYR A 174 12.98 6.22 -19.97
C TYR A 174 12.91 5.22 -18.81
N PRO A 175 12.40 3.99 -19.05
CA PRO A 175 12.10 3.04 -17.98
C PRO A 175 13.32 2.72 -17.12
N THR A 176 14.49 2.46 -17.72
CA THR A 176 15.71 2.13 -16.98
C THR A 176 16.19 3.26 -16.06
N VAL A 177 16.02 4.52 -16.48
CA VAL A 177 16.39 5.67 -15.65
C VAL A 177 15.42 5.80 -14.48
N LEU A 178 14.12 5.69 -14.75
CA LEU A 178 13.09 5.72 -13.72
C LEU A 178 13.28 4.59 -12.70
N ASP A 179 13.63 3.39 -13.15
CA ASP A 179 13.92 2.25 -12.27
C ASP A 179 15.08 2.53 -11.32
N GLY A 180 16.16 3.11 -11.83
CA GLY A 180 17.28 3.50 -10.98
C GLY A 180 16.88 4.52 -9.91
N VAL A 181 15.97 5.45 -10.24
CA VAL A 181 15.42 6.41 -9.26
C VAL A 181 14.53 5.71 -8.24
N LEU A 182 13.64 4.83 -8.68
CA LEU A 182 12.71 4.10 -7.82
C LEU A 182 13.44 3.14 -6.87
N LEU A 183 14.46 2.43 -7.34
CA LEU A 183 15.31 1.58 -6.49
C LEU A 183 15.99 2.38 -5.38
N ARG A 184 16.53 3.57 -5.69
CA ARG A 184 17.10 4.45 -4.66
C ARG A 184 16.05 4.95 -3.66
N ALA A 185 14.83 5.25 -4.12
CA ALA A 185 13.74 5.64 -3.24
C ALA A 185 13.34 4.50 -2.28
N LEU A 186 13.23 3.28 -2.81
CA LEU A 186 13.00 2.06 -2.02
C LEU A 186 14.09 1.83 -0.97
N GLU A 187 15.36 1.94 -1.36
CA GLU A 187 16.52 1.81 -0.47
C GLU A 187 16.50 2.87 0.64
N SER A 188 16.25 4.13 0.27
CA SER A 188 16.16 5.24 1.22
C SER A 188 15.04 5.02 2.24
N ALA A 189 13.86 4.60 1.78
CA ALA A 189 12.72 4.32 2.64
C ALA A 189 13.00 3.16 3.62
N ILE A 190 13.61 2.07 3.15
CA ILE A 190 14.05 0.96 4.05
C ILE A 190 15.10 1.44 5.04
N HIS A 191 16.09 2.21 4.60
CA HIS A 191 17.13 2.72 5.49
C HIS A 191 16.52 3.57 6.62
N GLY A 192 15.61 4.48 6.29
CA GLY A 192 14.90 5.31 7.27
C GLY A 192 13.96 4.54 8.20
N LEU A 193 13.51 3.35 7.80
CA LEU A 193 12.71 2.45 8.65
C LEU A 193 13.54 1.67 9.65
N ARG A 194 14.76 1.25 9.28
CA ARG A 194 15.54 0.24 10.03
C ARG A 194 15.66 0.56 11.52
N VAL A 195 16.04 1.77 11.88
CA VAL A 195 16.21 2.15 13.29
C VAL A 195 14.87 2.04 14.05
N ARG A 196 13.82 2.66 13.51
CA ARG A 196 12.49 2.66 14.15
C ARG A 196 11.90 1.26 14.30
N VAL A 197 12.06 0.42 13.28
CA VAL A 197 11.61 -0.98 13.32
C VAL A 197 12.44 -1.77 14.33
N THR A 198 13.75 -1.57 14.40
CA THR A 198 14.64 -2.23 15.38
C THR A 198 14.18 -1.93 16.80
N ASP A 199 14.01 -0.64 17.13
CA ASP A 199 13.61 -0.20 18.46
C ASP A 199 12.24 -0.78 18.84
N THR A 200 11.30 -0.77 17.88
CA THR A 200 9.95 -1.30 18.07
C THR A 200 9.95 -2.82 18.30
N VAL A 201 10.74 -3.56 17.52
CA VAL A 201 10.89 -5.02 17.68
C VAL A 201 11.51 -5.36 19.02
N GLN A 202 12.55 -4.64 19.45
CA GLN A 202 13.18 -4.86 20.75
C GLN A 202 12.22 -4.57 21.91
N ALA A 203 11.46 -3.48 21.82
CA ALA A 203 10.46 -3.14 22.84
C ALA A 203 9.34 -4.18 22.92
N LEU A 204 8.85 -4.66 21.78
CA LEU A 204 7.84 -5.73 21.72
C LEU A 204 8.39 -7.06 22.26
N ALA A 205 9.58 -7.46 21.84
CA ALA A 205 10.21 -8.70 22.27
C ALA A 205 10.36 -8.80 23.80
N ALA A 206 10.50 -7.66 24.50
CA ALA A 206 10.61 -7.60 25.95
C ALA A 206 9.29 -7.82 26.71
N VAL A 207 8.14 -7.73 26.03
CA VAL A 207 6.80 -7.84 26.65
C VAL A 207 5.96 -8.99 26.10
N LEU A 208 6.44 -9.67 25.06
CA LEU A 208 5.80 -10.84 24.46
C LEU A 208 6.18 -12.13 25.18
N SER A 209 5.41 -13.19 24.93
CA SER A 209 5.79 -14.55 25.31
C SER A 209 7.10 -14.96 24.62
N ASP A 210 7.84 -15.93 25.17
CA ASP A 210 9.08 -16.42 24.55
C ASP A 210 8.85 -16.93 23.11
N GLU A 211 7.71 -17.58 22.87
CA GLU A 211 7.33 -18.10 21.55
C GLU A 211 7.08 -16.96 20.54
N ASP A 212 6.23 -15.99 20.90
CA ASP A 212 5.90 -14.85 20.04
C ASP A 212 7.12 -13.94 19.81
N SER A 213 7.93 -13.74 20.84
CA SER A 213 9.18 -12.99 20.78
C SER A 213 10.18 -13.67 19.86
N GLY A 214 10.35 -14.99 19.97
CA GLY A 214 11.20 -15.78 19.07
C GLY A 214 10.77 -15.67 17.61
N LEU A 215 9.47 -15.77 17.33
CA LEU A 215 8.92 -15.59 15.98
C LEU A 215 9.18 -14.19 15.42
N LEU A 216 8.90 -13.16 16.23
CA LEU A 216 9.09 -11.75 15.84
C LEU A 216 10.56 -11.45 15.56
N VAL A 217 11.47 -11.82 16.47
CA VAL A 217 12.91 -11.58 16.34
C VAL A 217 13.47 -12.36 15.15
N GLY A 218 13.03 -13.60 14.93
CA GLY A 218 13.43 -14.41 13.78
C GLY A 218 13.04 -13.75 12.45
N THR A 219 11.79 -13.30 12.32
CA THR A 219 11.29 -12.63 11.12
C THR A 219 11.99 -11.28 10.90
N TYR A 220 12.18 -10.51 11.96
CA TYR A 220 12.92 -9.25 11.91
C TYR A 220 14.37 -9.46 11.46
N THR A 221 15.07 -10.47 11.99
CA THR A 221 16.46 -10.77 11.63
C THR A 221 16.58 -11.06 10.13
N LEU A 222 15.65 -11.86 9.58
CA LEU A 222 15.58 -12.12 8.14
C LEU A 222 15.35 -10.82 7.36
N TRP A 223 14.31 -10.05 7.72
CA TRP A 223 13.99 -8.76 7.08
C TRP A 223 15.16 -7.78 7.09
N ALA A 224 15.88 -7.71 8.22
CA ALA A 224 17.03 -6.84 8.39
C ALA A 224 18.22 -7.30 7.53
N ALA A 225 18.44 -8.60 7.39
CA ALA A 225 19.51 -9.18 6.61
C ALA A 225 19.28 -9.10 5.09
N THR A 226 18.02 -9.08 4.62
CA THR A 226 17.71 -8.99 3.19
C THR A 226 18.29 -7.71 2.59
N GLN A 227 19.02 -7.81 1.47
CA GLN A 227 19.57 -6.67 0.74
C GLN A 227 18.99 -6.53 -0.67
N SER A 228 18.40 -7.59 -1.21
CA SER A 228 17.82 -7.62 -2.54
C SER A 228 16.38 -7.11 -2.57
N TRP A 229 15.92 -6.84 -3.79
CA TRP A 229 14.56 -6.49 -4.15
C TRP A 229 14.04 -7.56 -5.11
N ASP A 230 13.43 -8.59 -4.54
CA ASP A 230 12.95 -9.75 -5.28
C ASP A 230 11.43 -9.90 -5.10
N LEU A 231 10.75 -10.40 -6.13
CA LEU A 231 9.35 -10.77 -6.00
C LEU A 231 9.23 -12.11 -5.27
N ILE A 232 8.34 -12.22 -4.28
CA ILE A 232 8.12 -13.47 -3.51
C ILE A 232 7.71 -14.62 -4.43
N ASN A 233 6.96 -14.31 -5.50
CA ASN A 233 6.46 -15.31 -6.46
C ASN A 233 7.38 -15.50 -7.68
N ALA A 234 8.59 -14.91 -7.70
CA ALA A 234 9.51 -15.08 -8.84
C ALA A 234 9.95 -16.54 -9.05
N ALA A 235 9.88 -17.37 -8.00
CA ALA A 235 10.29 -18.76 -8.02
C ALA A 235 9.15 -19.76 -8.30
N ASP A 236 7.96 -19.29 -8.68
CA ASP A 236 6.80 -20.16 -8.91
C ASP A 236 6.54 -20.40 -10.41
N PRO A 237 7.18 -21.42 -11.04
CA PRO A 237 6.71 -21.94 -12.31
C PRO A 237 5.50 -22.83 -12.03
N CYS A 238 4.38 -22.25 -11.62
CA CYS A 238 3.09 -22.95 -11.70
C CYS A 238 2.68 -23.02 -13.19
N GLY A 239 3.42 -23.87 -13.91
CA GLY A 239 3.31 -24.22 -15.31
C GLY A 239 3.81 -25.65 -15.47
N THR A 240 2.99 -26.61 -15.04
CA THR A 240 2.95 -27.97 -15.60
C THR A 240 1.53 -28.24 -16.06
#